data_AF-A0A7R9KIT5-F1
#
_entry.id   AF-A0A7R9KIT5-F1
#
_cell.length_a   1.000
_cell.length_b   1.000
_cell.length_c   1.000
_cell.angle_alpha   90.00
_cell.angle_beta   90.00
_cell.angle_gamma   90.00
#
_symmetry.space_group_name_H-M   'P 1'
#
loop_
_entity.id
_entity.type
_entity.pdbx_description
1 polymer ?
#
loop_
_entity_poly.entity_id
_entity_poly.type
_entity_poly.pdbx_seq_one_letter_code
_entity_poly.pdbx_strand_id
1 'polypeptide(L)'
;MNGLYEISLIIGDAVISNPIQWKIASINLQLSSSHSPSTEEAVSPFVSKPEIKHLFREQEIRPAPVVSNAFSILVLLPIVILFGLWLKIGLNFSGFPFTLSALVFHTGLALIFGLYICFFIKLNMFQTCKYLTGLGVITFLAGHSLLSRLAKNRK
;
A
#
# COMPACT_ATOMS: atom_id res chain seq x y z
N MET A 1 32.35 -36.72 1.42
CA MET A 1 33.01 -37.25 0.21
C MET A 1 32.63 -38.72 0.05
N ASN A 2 31.57 -38.99 -0.72
CA ASN A 2 31.09 -40.35 -0.97
C ASN A 2 31.43 -40.71 -2.41
N GLY A 3 31.95 -41.91 -2.65
CA GLY A 3 32.38 -42.28 -3.99
C GLY A 3 33.15 -43.59 -4.05
N LEU A 4 33.47 -43.98 -5.27
CA LEU A 4 34.31 -45.13 -5.55
C LEU A 4 35.78 -44.68 -5.44
N TYR A 5 36.52 -45.29 -4.53
CA TYR A 5 37.93 -45.03 -4.35
C TYR A 5 38.74 -46.24 -4.80
N GLU A 6 39.81 -45.96 -5.52
CA GLU A 6 40.75 -46.96 -5.97
C GLU A 6 41.94 -47.02 -5.01
N ILE A 7 42.22 -48.20 -4.47
CA ILE A 7 43.38 -48.46 -3.64
C ILE A 7 44.48 -49.06 -4.51
N SER A 8 45.55 -48.30 -4.70
CA SER A 8 46.76 -48.74 -5.40
C SER A 8 47.93 -48.84 -4.43
N LEU A 9 48.64 -49.98 -4.46
CA LEU A 9 49.91 -50.17 -3.78
C LEU A 9 51.03 -49.72 -4.72
N ILE A 10 51.84 -48.78 -4.25
CA ILE A 10 53.01 -48.32 -4.98
C ILE A 10 54.23 -48.65 -4.15
N ILE A 11 55.16 -49.43 -4.71
CA ILE A 11 56.43 -49.79 -4.07
C ILE A 11 57.55 -49.29 -4.97
N GLY A 12 58.38 -48.42 -4.41
CA GLY A 12 59.58 -47.90 -5.05
C GLY A 12 60.59 -47.49 -3.99
N ASP A 13 61.86 -47.64 -4.31
CA ASP A 13 63.00 -47.23 -3.49
C ASP A 13 64.12 -46.74 -4.42
N ALA A 14 65.05 -45.93 -3.92
CA ALA A 14 66.10 -45.29 -4.70
C ALA A 14 67.03 -46.30 -5.41
N VAL A 15 67.09 -47.55 -4.93
CA VAL A 15 67.92 -48.63 -5.48
C VAL A 15 67.12 -49.61 -6.35
N ILE A 16 65.80 -49.48 -6.42
CA ILE A 16 64.93 -50.38 -7.20
C ILE A 16 64.77 -49.84 -8.63
N SER A 17 65.28 -50.58 -9.61
CA SER A 17 65.23 -50.17 -11.02
C SER A 17 63.82 -50.21 -11.63
N ASN A 18 62.92 -51.06 -11.10
CA ASN A 18 61.56 -51.23 -11.61
C ASN A 18 60.53 -51.06 -10.47
N PRO A 19 60.03 -49.84 -10.20
CA PRO A 19 58.99 -49.63 -9.21
C PRO A 19 57.66 -50.25 -9.69
N ILE A 20 56.89 -50.80 -8.75
CA ILE A 20 55.63 -51.49 -9.02
C ILE A 20 54.47 -50.64 -8.52
N GLN A 21 53.48 -50.42 -9.38
CA GLN A 21 52.17 -49.90 -8.99
C GLN A 21 51.13 -50.97 -9.30
N TRP A 22 50.42 -51.42 -8.28
CA TRP A 22 49.36 -52.41 -8.42
C TRP A 22 48.06 -51.92 -7.79
N LYS A 23 47.00 -51.89 -8.59
CA LYS A 23 45.63 -51.73 -8.10
C LYS A 23 45.22 -52.94 -7.27
N ILE A 24 45.01 -52.75 -5.97
CA ILE A 24 44.63 -53.81 -5.05
C ILE A 24 43.11 -54.03 -5.09
N ALA A 25 42.34 -52.94 -4.95
CA ALA A 25 40.88 -53.01 -4.83
C ALA A 25 40.23 -51.68 -5.14
N SER A 26 38.93 -51.71 -5.47
CA SER A 26 38.07 -50.54 -5.49
C SER A 26 37.09 -50.63 -4.32
N ILE A 27 37.08 -49.65 -3.42
CA ILE A 27 36.18 -49.60 -2.29
C ILE A 27 35.17 -48.46 -2.49
N ASN A 28 33.90 -48.75 -2.33
CA ASN A 28 32.84 -47.74 -2.33
C ASN A 28 32.67 -47.21 -0.90
N LEU A 29 33.12 -45.98 -0.66
CA LEU A 29 33.00 -45.34 0.65
C LEU A 29 31.75 -44.48 0.67
N GLN A 30 30.81 -44.83 1.55
CA GLN A 30 29.60 -44.07 1.84
C GLN A 30 29.67 -43.58 3.28
N LEU A 31 30.08 -42.33 3.47
CA LEU A 31 30.09 -41.66 4.77
C LEU A 31 28.74 -40.94 4.96
N SER A 32 28.12 -41.15 6.11
CA SER A 32 26.93 -40.40 6.52
C SER A 32 27.32 -38.96 6.82
N SER A 33 26.93 -38.02 5.96
CA SER A 33 27.21 -36.60 6.15
C SER A 33 26.27 -36.05 7.24
N SER A 34 26.75 -35.94 8.49
CA SER A 34 26.00 -35.35 9.61
C SER A 34 25.90 -33.82 9.54
N HIS A 35 26.50 -33.18 8.54
CA HIS A 35 26.33 -31.76 8.28
C HIS A 35 25.92 -31.57 6.82
N SER A 36 25.03 -30.59 6.62
CA SER A 36 24.55 -30.14 5.31
C SER A 36 25.70 -30.10 4.32
N PRO A 37 25.56 -30.63 3.10
CA PRO A 37 26.64 -30.63 2.14
C PRO A 37 26.90 -29.19 1.71
N SER A 38 27.80 -28.49 2.40
CA SER A 38 28.66 -27.56 1.69
C SER A 38 29.48 -28.43 0.76
N THR A 39 29.01 -28.53 -0.48
CA THR A 39 29.77 -29.07 -1.60
C THR A 39 31.04 -28.23 -1.73
N GLU A 40 32.03 -28.52 -0.88
CA GLU A 40 33.43 -28.26 -1.17
C GLU A 40 33.89 -29.34 -2.17
N GLU A 41 33.18 -29.43 -3.30
CA GLU A 41 33.92 -29.60 -4.53
C GLU A 41 34.88 -28.42 -4.58
N ALA A 42 36.09 -28.62 -5.08
CA ALA A 42 36.95 -27.50 -5.46
C ALA A 42 36.29 -26.76 -6.63
N VAL A 43 35.14 -26.12 -6.37
CA VAL A 43 34.42 -25.26 -7.29
C VAL A 43 35.38 -24.13 -7.50
N SER A 44 35.96 -24.07 -8.69
CA SER A 44 36.77 -22.96 -9.14
C SER A 44 36.11 -21.66 -8.66
N PRO A 45 36.84 -20.73 -8.03
CA PRO A 45 36.27 -19.49 -7.50
C PRO A 45 35.63 -18.60 -8.59
N PHE A 46 35.78 -18.99 -9.86
CA PHE A 46 35.28 -18.30 -11.05
C PHE A 46 34.01 -18.91 -11.65
N VAL A 47 33.22 -19.69 -10.90
CA VAL A 47 31.92 -20.20 -11.36
C VAL A 47 30.80 -19.20 -11.05
N SER A 48 29.92 -18.96 -12.02
CA SER A 48 28.75 -18.09 -11.85
C SER A 48 27.85 -18.64 -10.75
N LYS A 49 27.49 -17.78 -9.78
CA LYS A 49 26.51 -18.12 -8.75
C LYS A 49 25.10 -18.21 -9.33
N PRO A 50 24.20 -18.98 -8.72
CA PRO A 50 22.79 -18.97 -9.09
C PRO A 50 22.19 -17.57 -8.89
N GLU A 51 21.25 -17.20 -9.75
CA GLU A 51 20.52 -15.95 -9.67
C GLU A 51 19.61 -15.91 -8.42
N ILE A 52 19.68 -14.82 -7.65
CA ILE A 52 18.82 -14.61 -6.48
C ILE A 52 17.53 -13.93 -6.94
N LYS A 53 16.39 -14.62 -6.78
CA LYS A 53 15.06 -14.06 -7.07
C LYS A 53 14.47 -13.46 -5.79
N HIS A 54 14.24 -12.15 -5.80
CA HIS A 54 13.53 -11.48 -4.71
C HIS A 54 12.05 -11.87 -4.73
N LEU A 55 11.54 -12.40 -3.62
CA LEU A 55 10.12 -12.71 -3.44
C LEU A 55 9.39 -11.50 -2.89
N PHE A 56 8.48 -10.94 -3.69
CA PHE A 56 7.61 -9.86 -3.24
C PHE A 56 6.56 -10.38 -2.27
N ARG A 57 6.13 -9.49 -1.36
CA ARG A 57 4.99 -9.75 -0.50
C ARG A 57 3.74 -10.00 -1.35
N GLU A 58 3.00 -11.06 -1.03
CA GLU A 58 1.73 -11.33 -1.67
C GLU A 58 0.72 -10.20 -1.37
N GLN A 59 -0.09 -9.87 -2.37
CA GLN A 59 -1.12 -8.85 -2.21
C GLN A 59 -2.21 -9.34 -1.25
N GLU A 60 -2.59 -8.49 -0.30
CA GLU A 60 -3.70 -8.79 0.61
C GLU A 60 -5.01 -8.97 -0.15
N ILE A 61 -5.78 -10.00 0.23
CA ILE A 61 -7.06 -10.33 -0.39
C ILE A 61 -8.08 -9.23 -0.04
N ARG A 62 -8.71 -8.66 -1.06
CA ARG A 62 -9.77 -7.65 -0.88
C ARG A 62 -11.12 -8.34 -0.59
N PRO A 63 -11.99 -7.77 0.26
CA PRO A 63 -13.32 -8.30 0.48
C PRO A 63 -14.15 -8.38 -0.81
N ALA A 64 -15.15 -9.26 -0.81
CA ALA A 64 -16.07 -9.39 -1.93
C ALA A 64 -16.80 -8.06 -2.20
N PRO A 65 -16.90 -7.60 -3.47
CA PRO A 65 -17.49 -6.31 -3.82
C PRO A 65 -18.97 -6.20 -3.43
N VAL A 66 -19.69 -7.32 -3.40
CA VAL A 66 -21.11 -7.36 -2.98
C VAL A 66 -21.27 -6.87 -1.53
N VAL A 67 -20.39 -7.31 -0.63
CA VAL A 67 -20.43 -6.89 0.78
C VAL A 67 -20.12 -5.39 0.88
N SER A 68 -19.06 -4.94 0.20
CA SER A 68 -18.70 -3.51 0.18
C SER A 68 -19.84 -2.63 -0.35
N ASN A 69 -20.50 -3.04 -1.42
CA ASN A 69 -21.59 -2.27 -2.03
C ASN A 69 -22.83 -2.23 -1.13
N ALA A 70 -23.19 -3.36 -0.49
CA ALA A 70 -24.32 -3.43 0.42
C ALA A 70 -24.16 -2.45 1.60
N PHE A 71 -22.99 -2.41 2.23
CA PHE A 71 -22.72 -1.48 3.32
C PHE A 71 -22.63 -0.02 2.87
N SER A 72 -22.10 0.26 1.68
CA SER A 72 -22.12 1.61 1.10
C SER A 72 -23.53 2.15 0.91
N ILE A 73 -24.48 1.31 0.45
CA ILE A 73 -25.90 1.69 0.33
C ILE A 73 -26.50 1.91 1.73
N LEU A 74 -26.19 1.05 2.69
CA LEU A 74 -26.68 1.17 4.06
C LEU A 74 -26.24 2.49 4.71
N VAL A 75 -25.02 2.96 4.44
CA VAL A 75 -24.51 4.26 4.92
C VAL A 75 -25.27 5.45 4.33
N LEU A 76 -25.84 5.32 3.13
CA LEU A 76 -26.66 6.38 2.51
C LEU A 76 -28.10 6.41 3.03
N LEU A 77 -28.59 5.33 3.64
CA LEU A 77 -29.98 5.20 4.09
C LEU A 77 -30.42 6.29 5.10
N PRO A 78 -29.62 6.67 6.13
CA PRO A 78 -29.99 7.73 7.06
C PRO A 78 -30.24 9.09 6.37
N ILE A 79 -29.53 9.38 5.28
CA ILE A 79 -29.71 10.62 4.50
C ILE A 79 -31.07 10.60 3.80
N VAL A 80 -31.46 9.46 3.22
CA VAL A 80 -32.78 9.29 2.58
C VAL A 80 -33.90 9.45 3.62
N ILE A 81 -33.74 8.83 4.80
CA ILE A 81 -34.69 8.95 5.91
C ILE A 81 -34.82 10.41 6.36
N LEU A 82 -33.70 11.13 6.49
CA LEU A 82 -33.69 12.55 6.86
C LEU A 82 -34.54 13.39 5.89
N PHE A 83 -34.32 13.25 4.58
CA PHE A 83 -35.11 13.98 3.58
C PHE A 83 -36.59 13.58 3.59
N GLY A 84 -36.90 12.29 3.76
CA GLY A 84 -38.30 11.84 3.90
C GLY A 84 -39.00 12.44 5.11
N LEU A 85 -38.30 12.52 6.25
CA LEU A 85 -38.85 13.10 7.47
C LEU A 85 -39.05 14.62 7.33
N TRP A 86 -38.11 15.31 6.69
CA TRP A 86 -38.23 16.73 6.34
C TRP A 86 -39.45 17.04 5.47
N LEU A 87 -39.74 16.19 4.47
CA LEU A 87 -40.95 16.33 3.66
C LEU A 87 -42.23 16.10 4.49
N LYS A 88 -42.21 15.15 5.43
CA LYS A 88 -43.35 14.87 6.31
C LYS A 88 -43.63 15.99 7.31
N ILE A 89 -42.59 16.59 7.88
CA ILE A 89 -42.70 17.69 8.86
C ILE A 89 -43.08 19.00 8.16
N GLY A 90 -42.74 19.14 6.87
CA GLY A 90 -42.94 20.36 6.11
C GLY A 90 -41.82 21.36 6.33
N LEU A 91 -40.73 21.22 5.56
CA LEU A 91 -39.63 22.18 5.56
C LEU A 91 -40.13 23.59 5.21
N ASN A 92 -39.81 24.55 6.08
CA ASN A 92 -40.13 25.95 5.85
C ASN A 92 -38.89 26.74 5.39
N PHE A 93 -38.90 27.22 4.15
CA PHE A 93 -37.86 28.09 3.59
C PHE A 93 -38.21 29.59 3.63
N SER A 94 -39.36 29.97 4.21
CA SER A 94 -39.81 31.37 4.25
C SER A 94 -38.88 32.29 5.04
N GLY A 95 -38.05 31.74 5.92
CA GLY A 95 -37.07 32.47 6.72
C GLY A 95 -35.78 32.84 5.99
N PHE A 96 -35.61 32.46 4.70
CA PHE A 96 -34.38 32.75 3.97
C PHE A 96 -34.33 34.21 3.49
N PRO A 97 -33.36 35.03 3.95
CA PRO A 97 -33.24 36.40 3.49
C PRO A 97 -32.56 36.41 2.11
N PHE A 98 -33.32 36.67 1.03
CA PHE A 98 -32.80 36.84 -0.33
C PHE A 98 -31.96 38.13 -0.48
N THR A 99 -30.81 38.15 0.18
CA THR A 99 -29.88 39.27 0.26
C THR A 99 -28.57 38.87 -0.38
N LEU A 100 -27.83 39.85 -0.91
CA LEU A 100 -26.54 39.57 -1.56
C LEU A 100 -25.57 38.84 -0.62
N SER A 101 -25.52 39.24 0.66
CA SER A 101 -24.70 38.57 1.68
C SER A 101 -25.13 37.12 1.93
N ALA A 102 -26.43 36.82 1.89
CA ALA A 102 -26.93 35.46 2.05
C ALA A 102 -26.53 34.57 0.88
N LEU A 103 -26.71 35.07 -0.35
CA LEU A 103 -26.37 34.33 -1.55
C LEU A 103 -24.86 34.06 -1.61
N VAL A 104 -24.04 35.10 -1.43
CA VAL A 104 -22.57 34.97 -1.45
C VAL A 104 -22.08 34.03 -0.36
N PHE A 105 -22.67 34.06 0.85
CA PHE A 105 -22.31 33.14 1.92
C PHE A 105 -22.62 31.68 1.58
N HIS A 106 -23.84 31.37 1.10
CA HIS A 106 -24.22 29.98 0.79
C HIS A 106 -23.50 29.46 -0.45
N THR A 107 -23.31 30.28 -1.48
CA THR A 107 -22.49 29.92 -2.64
C THR A 107 -21.03 29.72 -2.26
N GLY A 108 -20.46 30.60 -1.43
CA GLY A 108 -19.11 30.47 -0.90
C GLY A 108 -18.93 29.17 -0.10
N LEU A 109 -19.89 28.84 0.76
CA LEU A 109 -19.89 27.60 1.53
C LEU A 109 -19.99 26.35 0.62
N ALA A 110 -20.85 26.39 -0.40
CA ALA A 110 -20.95 25.32 -1.39
C ALA A 110 -19.64 25.14 -2.18
N LEU A 111 -18.97 26.24 -2.56
CA LEU A 111 -17.67 26.21 -3.23
C LEU A 111 -16.57 25.66 -2.33
N ILE A 112 -16.59 25.93 -1.02
CA ILE A 112 -15.64 25.34 -0.06
C ILE A 112 -15.84 23.82 0.04
N PHE A 113 -17.08 23.34 0.12
CA PHE A 113 -17.34 21.88 0.09
C PHE A 113 -16.92 21.27 -1.25
N GLY A 114 -17.19 21.94 -2.37
CA GLY A 114 -16.71 21.52 -3.69
C GLY A 114 -15.17 21.47 -3.76
N LEU A 115 -14.48 22.45 -3.17
CA LEU A 115 -13.03 22.47 -3.08
C LEU A 115 -12.49 21.27 -2.30
N TYR A 116 -13.17 20.83 -1.23
CA TYR A 116 -12.78 19.63 -0.50
C TYR A 116 -12.95 18.35 -1.31
N ILE A 117 -13.98 18.27 -2.16
CA ILE A 117 -14.11 17.16 -3.12
C ILE A 117 -12.97 17.20 -4.13
N CYS A 118 -12.61 18.39 -4.65
CA CYS A 118 -11.47 18.54 -5.55
C CYS A 118 -10.13 18.17 -4.87
N PHE A 119 -9.96 18.51 -3.58
CA PHE A 119 -8.83 18.08 -2.76
C PHE A 119 -8.76 16.56 -2.64
N PHE A 120 -9.89 15.92 -2.35
CA PHE A 120 -9.96 14.46 -2.26
C PHE A 120 -9.55 13.76 -3.57
N ILE A 121 -9.91 14.34 -4.72
CA ILE A 121 -9.68 13.70 -6.02
C ILE A 121 -8.29 14.04 -6.61
N LYS A 122 -7.81 15.29 -6.48
CA LYS A 122 -6.65 15.75 -7.27
C LYS A 122 -5.75 16.82 -6.62
N LEU A 123 -6.27 17.76 -5.85
CA LEU A 123 -5.47 18.92 -5.41
C LEU A 123 -4.47 18.53 -4.31
N ASN A 124 -3.31 19.19 -4.30
CA ASN A 124 -2.38 19.09 -3.18
C ASN A 124 -2.74 20.07 -2.05
N MET A 125 -2.13 19.87 -0.87
CA MET A 125 -2.43 20.66 0.33
C MET A 125 -2.24 22.18 0.10
N PHE A 126 -1.12 22.60 -0.47
CA PHE A 126 -0.83 24.04 -0.67
C PHE A 126 -1.78 24.71 -1.66
N GLN A 127 -2.16 24.02 -2.74
CA GLN A 127 -3.15 24.50 -3.69
C GLN A 127 -4.51 24.67 -3.01
N THR A 128 -4.95 23.67 -2.25
CA THR A 128 -6.19 23.72 -1.48
C THR A 128 -6.17 24.86 -0.48
N CYS A 129 -5.11 25.01 0.31
CA CYS A 129 -4.97 26.11 1.26
C CYS A 129 -5.02 27.49 0.57
N LYS A 130 -4.38 27.65 -0.59
CA LYS A 130 -4.43 28.90 -1.37
C LYS A 130 -5.86 29.25 -1.80
N TYR A 131 -6.57 28.31 -2.41
CA TYR A 131 -7.96 28.53 -2.85
C TYR A 131 -8.91 28.71 -1.67
N LEU A 132 -8.74 27.91 -0.61
CA LEU A 132 -9.51 27.99 0.62
C LEU A 132 -9.32 29.32 1.32
N THR A 133 -8.11 29.89 1.31
CA THR A 133 -7.86 31.21 1.90
C THR A 133 -8.67 32.28 1.18
N GLY A 134 -8.62 32.31 -0.16
CA GLY A 134 -9.38 33.28 -0.96
C GLY A 134 -10.90 33.13 -0.78
N LEU A 135 -11.42 31.90 -0.95
CA LEU A 135 -12.84 31.60 -0.75
C LEU A 135 -13.29 31.83 0.69
N GLY A 136 -12.44 31.49 1.65
CA GLY A 136 -12.69 31.60 3.09
C GLY A 136 -12.85 33.05 3.53
N VAL A 137 -11.98 33.96 3.08
CA VAL A 137 -12.10 35.39 3.39
C VAL A 137 -13.42 35.96 2.86
N ILE A 138 -13.76 35.67 1.60
CA ILE A 138 -15.01 36.14 0.98
C ILE A 138 -16.23 35.59 1.74
N THR A 139 -16.24 34.28 2.00
CA THR A 139 -17.33 33.60 2.71
C THR A 139 -17.46 34.11 4.15
N PHE A 140 -16.35 34.38 4.83
CA PHE A 140 -16.32 34.92 6.18
C PHE A 140 -16.95 36.31 6.26
N LEU A 141 -16.56 37.23 5.36
CA LEU A 141 -17.12 38.59 5.34
C LEU A 141 -18.61 38.58 5.00
N ALA A 142 -19.03 37.78 4.01
CA ALA A 142 -20.43 37.62 3.66
C ALA A 142 -21.26 37.02 4.82
N GLY A 143 -20.70 36.01 5.51
CA GLY A 143 -21.31 35.39 6.68
C GLY A 143 -21.46 36.35 7.85
N HIS A 144 -20.44 37.15 8.14
CA HIS A 144 -20.50 38.18 9.18
C HIS A 144 -21.61 39.21 8.88
N SER A 145 -21.67 39.72 7.64
CA SER A 145 -22.73 40.65 7.22
C SER A 145 -24.12 40.02 7.33
N LEU A 146 -24.27 38.77 6.89
CA LEU A 146 -25.53 38.03 6.95
C LEU A 146 -26.00 37.88 8.39
N LEU A 147 -25.16 37.30 9.27
CA LEU A 147 -25.48 37.03 10.66
C LEU A 147 -25.74 38.31 11.44
N SER A 148 -24.98 39.39 11.20
CA SER A 148 -25.22 40.70 11.82
C SER A 148 -26.60 41.26 11.46
N ARG A 149 -27.01 41.12 10.19
CA ARG A 149 -28.34 41.55 9.73
C ARG A 149 -29.46 40.72 10.34
N LEU A 150 -29.32 39.40 10.37
CA LEU A 150 -30.27 38.50 11.03
C LEU A 150 -30.41 38.82 12.53
N ALA A 151 -29.31 39.11 13.22
CA ALA A 151 -29.32 39.49 14.63
C ALA A 151 -30.04 40.84 14.86
N LYS A 152 -29.85 41.82 13.97
CA LYS A 152 -30.56 43.10 14.02
C LYS A 152 -32.07 42.94 13.80
N ASN A 153 -32.48 42.09 12.86
CA ASN A 153 -33.90 41.86 12.55
C ASN A 153 -34.64 41.03 13.61
N ARG A 154 -33.92 40.38 14.54
CA ARG A 154 -34.50 39.61 15.65
C ARG A 154 -34.71 40.42 16.93
N LYS A 155 -34.15 41.64 17.00
CA LYS A 155 -34.45 42.62 18.05
C LYS A 155 -35.66 43.45 17.65
#